data_AF-A0A7Z9KFX3-F1
#
_entry.id   AF-A0A7Z9KFX3-F1
#
_cell.length_a   1.000
_cell.length_b   1.000
_cell.length_c   1.000
_cell.angle_alpha   90.00
_cell.angle_beta   90.00
_cell.angle_gamma   90.00
#
_symmetry.space_group_name_H-M   'P 1'
#
loop_
_entity.id
_entity.type
_entity.pdbx_description
1 polymer ?
#
loop_
_entity_poly.entity_id
_entity_poly.type
_entity_poly.pdbx_seq_one_letter_code
_entity_poly.pdbx_strand_id
1 'polypeptide(L)'
;MPRRSTTKTRHNPEDITTIRGYPDALKLFRMPASRYWYVRMYMRGRGLVKKSTQCEKLADAKHFAITWYEDLLLEKRGYQAIGAESFSVFASKLQDTQARQIKRGELSEDMLDADKMRLDKDLLPHFAGTHISKIDYNAVDAFLDELKDERNLSQSTLKKYVVTIRKVLKEAERDGAINYIPTLPTVKRNDTPRPWFSPKEYQMVLDACRELRDNPPPKYQFDFGELYDFIVFMIHTFLRPSEWKMLQNKHIRFLEQDGIEQLVISVPNTKTVRSGGALDSTSTEVAADVYRKKILIRHDNVDDFLFLNEIKDREYAQDRMSSMFSFVVGRANLETDKYGQKHTTYSLRHSALCYQILKTRGKELFGLAKNARTSVLMLEKFYLSDLTPQMPQFVTQLRTRKVLEPTIDG
;
A
#
# COMPACT_ATOMS: atom_id res chain seq x y z
N MET A 1 -31.29 -18.73 -58.33
CA MET A 1 -30.42 -19.83 -57.86
C MET A 1 -31.27 -20.83 -57.09
N PRO A 2 -31.60 -22.01 -57.63
CA PRO A 2 -32.34 -23.02 -56.87
C PRO A 2 -31.40 -23.66 -55.83
N ARG A 3 -31.86 -23.80 -54.58
CA ARG A 3 -31.13 -24.45 -53.50
C ARG A 3 -30.84 -25.91 -53.88
N ARG A 4 -29.56 -26.28 -53.93
CA ARG A 4 -29.09 -27.67 -54.07
C ARG A 4 -29.79 -28.56 -53.05
N SER A 5 -30.48 -29.58 -53.54
CA SER A 5 -31.01 -30.70 -52.75
C SER A 5 -29.85 -31.36 -52.00
N THR A 6 -29.89 -31.32 -50.66
CA THR A 6 -28.92 -32.01 -49.81
C THR A 6 -29.12 -33.51 -49.95
N THR A 7 -28.10 -34.21 -50.46
CA THR A 7 -28.06 -35.67 -50.56
C THR A 7 -28.45 -36.31 -49.22
N LYS A 8 -29.51 -37.13 -49.20
CA LYS A 8 -29.99 -37.80 -47.99
C LYS A 8 -28.91 -38.80 -47.52
N THR A 9 -28.19 -38.47 -46.45
CA THR A 9 -27.25 -39.40 -45.80
C THR A 9 -27.98 -40.21 -44.75
N ARG A 10 -27.50 -41.43 -44.42
CA ARG A 10 -28.09 -42.28 -43.35
C ARG A 10 -28.05 -41.64 -41.95
N HIS A 11 -27.34 -40.51 -41.80
CA HIS A 11 -27.23 -39.72 -40.57
C HIS A 11 -28.12 -38.47 -40.57
N ASN A 12 -28.93 -38.26 -41.61
CA ASN A 12 -29.86 -37.14 -41.63
C ASN A 12 -31.00 -37.39 -40.63
N PRO A 13 -31.39 -36.38 -39.83
CA PRO A 13 -32.53 -36.47 -38.93
C PRO A 13 -33.85 -36.72 -39.66
N GLU A 14 -34.59 -37.71 -39.20
CA GLU A 14 -35.95 -38.04 -39.58
C GLU A 14 -36.85 -37.97 -38.33
N ASP A 15 -38.17 -37.91 -38.51
CA ASP A 15 -39.16 -37.88 -37.42
C ASP A 15 -38.88 -36.84 -36.33
N ILE A 16 -38.55 -35.61 -36.73
CA ILE A 16 -38.24 -34.52 -35.80
C ILE A 16 -39.52 -34.13 -35.06
N THR A 17 -39.50 -34.24 -33.74
CA THR A 17 -40.63 -33.92 -32.87
C THR A 17 -40.20 -33.04 -31.70
N THR A 18 -41.11 -32.20 -31.23
CA THR A 18 -40.94 -31.34 -30.05
C THR A 18 -41.68 -31.94 -28.85
N ILE A 19 -41.34 -31.47 -27.65
CA ILE A 19 -41.97 -31.90 -26.41
C ILE A 19 -42.89 -30.78 -25.94
N ARG A 20 -44.19 -31.08 -25.81
CA ARG A 20 -45.20 -30.11 -25.33
C ARG A 20 -44.81 -29.60 -23.94
N GLY A 21 -44.79 -28.29 -23.76
CA GLY A 21 -44.43 -27.64 -22.49
C GLY A 21 -42.93 -27.35 -22.33
N TYR A 22 -42.08 -27.71 -23.30
CA TYR A 22 -40.65 -27.41 -23.33
C TYR A 22 -40.31 -26.51 -24.52
N PRO A 23 -39.15 -25.82 -24.53
CA PRO A 23 -38.80 -24.93 -25.64
C PRO A 23 -38.69 -25.66 -26.97
N ASP A 24 -39.12 -25.03 -28.07
CA ASP A 24 -39.03 -25.57 -29.45
C ASP A 24 -37.59 -25.86 -29.91
N ALA A 25 -36.61 -25.32 -29.19
CA ALA A 25 -35.20 -25.60 -29.41
C ALA A 25 -34.81 -27.04 -28.99
N LEU A 26 -35.55 -27.66 -28.06
CA LEU A 26 -35.37 -29.05 -27.63
C LEU A 26 -36.12 -29.97 -28.60
N LYS A 27 -35.37 -30.74 -29.39
CA LYS A 27 -35.94 -31.59 -30.44
C LYS A 27 -35.50 -33.03 -30.26
N LEU A 28 -36.45 -33.94 -30.38
CA LEU A 28 -36.22 -35.37 -30.55
C LEU A 28 -36.22 -35.70 -32.04
N PHE A 29 -35.39 -36.64 -32.46
CA PHE A 29 -35.32 -37.10 -33.85
C PHE A 29 -34.78 -38.52 -33.91
N ARG A 30 -35.02 -39.19 -35.04
CA ARG A 30 -34.41 -40.48 -35.39
C ARG A 30 -33.42 -40.30 -36.54
N MET A 31 -32.57 -41.29 -36.76
CA MET A 31 -31.72 -41.37 -37.94
C MET A 31 -31.82 -42.79 -38.50
N PRO A 32 -31.82 -42.98 -39.84
CA PRO A 32 -31.82 -44.31 -40.44
C PRO A 32 -30.70 -45.22 -39.95
N ALA A 33 -29.55 -44.64 -39.59
CA ALA A 33 -28.39 -45.36 -39.08
C ALA A 33 -28.53 -45.89 -37.63
N SER A 34 -29.63 -45.61 -36.91
CA SER A 34 -29.79 -46.02 -35.51
C SER A 34 -31.24 -46.33 -35.15
N ARG A 35 -31.42 -47.36 -34.32
CA ARG A 35 -32.73 -47.74 -33.77
C ARG A 35 -33.21 -46.81 -32.66
N TYR A 36 -32.29 -46.03 -32.06
CA TYR A 36 -32.58 -45.17 -30.91
C TYR A 36 -33.04 -43.78 -31.32
N TRP A 37 -33.86 -43.17 -30.47
CA TRP A 37 -34.14 -41.74 -30.51
C TRP A 37 -32.92 -40.93 -30.06
N TYR A 38 -32.77 -39.73 -30.62
CA TYR A 38 -31.75 -38.76 -30.26
C TYR A 38 -32.41 -37.46 -29.81
N VAL A 39 -31.80 -36.81 -28.83
CA VAL A 39 -32.16 -35.46 -28.40
C VAL A 39 -31.12 -34.48 -28.89
N ARG A 40 -31.57 -33.29 -29.33
CA ARG A 40 -30.70 -32.17 -29.66
C ARG A 40 -31.25 -30.86 -29.15
N MET A 41 -30.35 -29.95 -28.83
CA MET A 41 -30.69 -28.56 -28.52
C MET A 41 -29.55 -27.64 -28.93
N TYR A 42 -29.89 -26.47 -29.47
CA TYR A 42 -28.90 -25.43 -29.74
C TYR A 42 -28.59 -24.66 -28.46
N MET A 43 -27.31 -24.57 -28.11
CA MET A 43 -26.82 -23.81 -26.96
C MET A 43 -25.99 -22.63 -27.43
N ARG A 44 -26.37 -21.43 -26.97
CA ARG A 44 -25.58 -20.22 -27.20
C ARG A 44 -24.18 -20.41 -26.61
N GLY A 45 -23.15 -20.39 -27.46
CA GLY A 45 -21.74 -20.57 -27.09
C GLY A 45 -21.15 -21.98 -27.29
N ARG A 46 -21.96 -23.06 -27.26
CA ARG A 46 -21.51 -24.45 -27.53
C ARG A 46 -21.99 -25.00 -28.87
N GLY A 47 -22.89 -24.31 -29.56
CA GLY A 47 -23.47 -24.78 -30.82
C GLY A 47 -24.55 -25.84 -30.62
N LEU A 48 -24.79 -26.68 -31.62
CA LEU A 48 -25.80 -27.74 -31.57
C LEU A 48 -25.27 -28.95 -30.79
N VAL A 49 -25.81 -29.19 -29.60
CA VAL A 49 -25.48 -30.37 -28.79
C VAL A 49 -26.47 -31.48 -29.11
N LYS A 50 -25.97 -32.69 -29.35
CA LYS A 50 -26.75 -33.90 -29.65
C LYS A 50 -26.34 -35.05 -28.74
N LYS A 51 -27.30 -35.85 -28.28
CA LYS A 51 -27.07 -37.04 -27.45
C LYS A 51 -28.05 -38.16 -27.84
N SER A 52 -27.58 -39.40 -27.87
CA SER A 52 -28.48 -40.57 -28.01
C SER A 52 -29.27 -40.75 -26.72
N THR A 53 -30.57 -41.01 -26.83
CA THR A 53 -31.41 -41.35 -25.67
C THR A 53 -31.27 -42.81 -25.25
N GLN A 54 -30.73 -43.66 -26.14
CA GLN A 54 -30.71 -45.13 -26.00
C GLN A 54 -32.10 -45.78 -25.83
N CYS A 55 -33.17 -45.04 -26.16
CA CYS A 55 -34.55 -45.53 -26.11
C CYS A 55 -35.09 -45.73 -27.53
N GLU A 56 -35.78 -46.85 -27.77
CA GLU A 56 -36.47 -47.11 -29.05
C GLU A 56 -37.89 -46.52 -29.07
N LYS A 57 -38.56 -46.49 -27.91
CA LYS A 57 -39.91 -45.94 -27.75
C LYS A 57 -39.86 -44.42 -27.56
N LEU A 58 -40.76 -43.71 -28.24
CA LEU A 58 -40.86 -42.25 -28.16
C LEU A 58 -41.21 -41.76 -26.74
N ALA A 59 -42.02 -42.50 -25.98
CA ALA A 59 -42.40 -42.12 -24.61
C ALA A 59 -41.18 -42.07 -23.68
N ASP A 60 -40.36 -43.12 -23.69
CA ASP A 60 -39.13 -43.22 -22.88
C ASP A 60 -38.11 -42.17 -23.33
N ALA A 61 -37.98 -41.94 -24.64
CA ALA A 61 -37.13 -40.91 -25.20
C ALA A 61 -37.54 -39.48 -24.78
N LYS A 62 -38.86 -39.21 -24.65
CA LYS A 62 -39.37 -37.95 -24.11
C LYS A 62 -38.97 -37.77 -22.65
N HIS A 63 -39.09 -38.81 -21.83
CA HIS A 63 -38.68 -38.74 -20.43
C HIS A 63 -37.18 -38.45 -20.29
N PHE A 64 -36.33 -39.17 -21.03
CA PHE A 64 -34.89 -38.92 -21.08
C PHE A 64 -34.55 -37.49 -21.51
N ALA A 65 -35.22 -36.98 -22.56
CA ALA A 65 -34.97 -35.65 -23.08
C ALA A 65 -35.36 -34.54 -22.09
N ILE A 66 -36.38 -34.77 -21.25
CA ILE A 66 -36.77 -33.87 -20.16
C ILE A 66 -35.67 -33.82 -19.10
N THR A 67 -35.26 -34.98 -18.56
CA THR A 67 -34.19 -35.04 -17.54
C THR A 67 -32.90 -34.43 -18.06
N TRP A 68 -32.52 -34.76 -19.29
CA TRP A 68 -31.33 -34.18 -19.93
C TRP A 68 -31.42 -32.66 -20.08
N TYR A 69 -32.60 -32.12 -20.37
CA TYR A 69 -32.82 -30.67 -20.45
C TYR A 69 -32.75 -30.00 -19.08
N GLU A 70 -33.30 -30.63 -18.03
CA GLU A 70 -33.22 -30.15 -16.65
C GLU A 70 -31.77 -30.11 -16.15
N ASP A 71 -30.99 -31.16 -16.39
CA ASP A 71 -29.56 -31.22 -16.07
C ASP A 71 -28.79 -30.06 -16.74
N LEU A 72 -29.08 -29.80 -18.02
CA LEU A 72 -28.47 -28.70 -18.75
C LEU A 72 -28.86 -27.31 -18.24
N LEU A 73 -30.10 -27.15 -17.75
CA LEU A 73 -30.52 -25.92 -17.11
C LEU A 73 -29.81 -25.72 -15.77
N LEU A 74 -29.61 -26.78 -14.99
CA LEU A 74 -28.86 -26.75 -13.74
C LEU A 74 -27.38 -26.40 -13.98
N GLU A 75 -26.73 -27.04 -14.96
CA GLU A 75 -25.36 -26.68 -15.38
C GLU A 75 -25.28 -25.20 -15.78
N LYS A 76 -26.19 -24.72 -16.64
CA LYS A 76 -26.21 -23.33 -17.10
C LYS A 76 -26.39 -22.33 -15.94
N ARG A 77 -27.28 -22.62 -15.00
CA ARG A 77 -27.47 -21.81 -13.79
C ARG A 77 -26.22 -21.81 -12.91
N GLY A 78 -25.56 -22.96 -12.74
CA GLY A 78 -24.28 -23.08 -12.04
C GLY A 78 -23.18 -22.22 -12.68
N TYR A 79 -23.02 -22.27 -14.00
CA TYR A 79 -22.05 -21.43 -14.72
C TYR A 79 -22.37 -19.93 -14.63
N GLN A 80 -23.65 -19.55 -14.66
CA GLN A 80 -24.06 -18.14 -14.50
C GLN A 80 -23.85 -17.63 -13.07
N ALA A 81 -24.09 -18.47 -12.06
CA ALA A 81 -23.76 -18.14 -10.66
C ALA A 81 -22.24 -17.99 -10.47
N ILE A 82 -21.44 -18.90 -11.06
CA ILE A 82 -19.98 -18.84 -10.97
C ILE A 82 -19.42 -17.55 -11.60
N GLY A 83 -19.97 -17.13 -12.74
CA GLY A 83 -19.59 -15.85 -13.37
C GLY A 83 -19.95 -14.64 -12.50
N ALA A 84 -21.12 -14.68 -11.84
CA ALA A 84 -21.58 -13.62 -10.95
C ALA A 84 -20.82 -13.54 -9.62
N GLU A 85 -20.19 -14.63 -9.18
CA GLU A 85 -19.45 -14.74 -7.93
C GLU A 85 -17.93 -14.91 -8.15
N SER A 86 -17.41 -14.42 -9.27
CA SER A 86 -15.98 -14.44 -9.59
C SER A 86 -15.20 -13.33 -8.85
N PHE A 87 -13.89 -13.53 -8.68
CA PHE A 87 -13.01 -12.53 -8.07
C PHE A 87 -13.07 -11.19 -8.80
N SER A 88 -13.13 -11.19 -10.14
CA SER A 88 -13.22 -9.96 -10.93
C SER A 88 -14.47 -9.13 -10.61
N VAL A 89 -15.62 -9.77 -10.36
CA VAL A 89 -16.86 -9.08 -9.97
C VAL A 89 -16.68 -8.38 -8.62
N PHE A 90 -16.12 -9.06 -7.63
CA PHE A 90 -15.91 -8.47 -6.31
C PHE A 90 -14.77 -7.44 -6.29
N ALA A 91 -13.76 -7.57 -7.15
CA ALA A 91 -12.74 -6.56 -7.36
C ALA A 91 -13.34 -5.26 -7.92
N SER A 92 -14.27 -5.36 -8.88
CA SER A 92 -15.01 -4.20 -9.40
C SER A 92 -15.87 -3.55 -8.31
N LYS A 93 -16.61 -4.36 -7.53
CA LYS A 93 -17.41 -3.87 -6.40
C LYS A 93 -16.56 -3.16 -5.34
N LEU A 94 -15.36 -3.66 -5.07
CA LEU A 94 -14.41 -2.99 -4.17
C LEU A 94 -14.07 -1.58 -4.69
N GLN A 95 -13.77 -1.43 -5.98
CA GLN A 95 -13.47 -0.12 -6.57
C GLN A 95 -14.69 0.83 -6.48
N ASP A 96 -15.89 0.34 -6.75
CA ASP A 96 -17.12 1.12 -6.59
C ASP A 96 -17.35 1.56 -5.14
N THR A 97 -17.11 0.65 -4.19
CA THR A 97 -17.18 0.95 -2.75
C THR A 97 -16.16 2.02 -2.35
N GLN A 98 -14.92 1.91 -2.83
CA GLN A 98 -13.87 2.89 -2.56
C GLN A 98 -14.20 4.26 -3.18
N ALA A 99 -14.73 4.29 -4.40
CA ALA A 99 -15.19 5.52 -5.04
C ALA A 99 -16.31 6.20 -4.24
N ARG A 100 -17.27 5.42 -3.70
CA ARG A 100 -18.31 5.95 -2.79
C ARG A 100 -17.71 6.49 -1.48
N GLN A 101 -16.69 5.83 -0.92
CA GLN A 101 -16.02 6.30 0.30
C GLN A 101 -15.24 7.61 0.06
N ILE A 102 -14.60 7.77 -1.10
CA ILE A 102 -13.93 9.03 -1.48
C ILE A 102 -14.95 10.16 -1.56
N LYS A 103 -16.10 9.95 -2.21
CA LYS A 103 -17.18 10.94 -2.28
C LYS A 103 -17.70 11.38 -0.91
N ARG A 104 -17.65 10.50 0.10
CA ARG A 104 -18.01 10.81 1.49
C ARG A 104 -16.86 11.39 2.32
N GLY A 105 -15.66 11.55 1.75
CA GLY A 105 -14.47 12.01 2.48
C GLY A 105 -13.91 10.97 3.45
N GLU A 106 -14.26 9.68 3.30
CA GLU A 106 -13.87 8.56 4.17
C GLU A 106 -12.61 7.83 3.68
N LEU A 107 -12.20 8.04 2.43
CA LEU A 107 -11.01 7.41 1.83
C LEU A 107 -10.28 8.42 0.95
N SER A 108 -8.95 8.30 0.82
CA SER A 108 -8.16 9.12 -0.10
C SER A 108 -8.05 8.46 -1.48
N GLU A 109 -7.91 9.27 -2.52
CA GLU A 109 -7.73 8.80 -3.90
C GLU A 109 -6.49 7.89 -4.04
N ASP A 110 -5.36 8.26 -3.42
CA ASP A 110 -4.14 7.43 -3.36
C ASP A 110 -4.38 5.98 -2.91
N MET A 111 -5.34 5.75 -2.00
CA MET A 111 -5.62 4.40 -1.50
C MET A 111 -6.37 3.57 -2.54
N LEU A 112 -7.31 4.18 -3.27
CA LEU A 112 -8.00 3.54 -4.38
C LEU A 112 -7.01 3.22 -5.49
N ASP A 113 -6.17 4.18 -5.90
CA ASP A 113 -5.20 3.98 -6.96
C ASP A 113 -4.18 2.90 -6.60
N ALA A 114 -3.72 2.87 -5.34
CA ALA A 114 -2.79 1.86 -4.87
C ALA A 114 -3.41 0.44 -4.86
N ASP A 115 -4.69 0.30 -4.53
CA ASP A 115 -5.39 -0.98 -4.62
C ASP A 115 -5.67 -1.37 -6.07
N LYS A 116 -6.16 -0.43 -6.89
CA LYS A 116 -6.38 -0.61 -8.33
C LYS A 116 -5.12 -1.06 -9.05
N MET A 117 -3.98 -0.44 -8.77
CA MET A 117 -2.70 -0.86 -9.34
C MET A 117 -2.37 -2.33 -9.03
N ARG A 118 -2.65 -2.82 -7.81
CA ARG A 118 -2.40 -4.23 -7.45
C ARG A 118 -3.43 -5.16 -8.10
N LEU A 119 -4.68 -4.72 -8.18
CA LEU A 119 -5.75 -5.44 -8.85
C LEU A 119 -5.40 -5.65 -10.32
N ASP A 120 -5.15 -4.57 -11.05
CA ASP A 120 -4.94 -4.60 -12.49
C ASP A 120 -3.63 -5.29 -12.86
N LYS A 121 -2.57 -5.06 -12.09
CA LYS A 121 -1.22 -5.55 -12.42
C LYS A 121 -1.05 -7.05 -12.18
N ASP A 122 -1.53 -7.57 -11.05
CA ASP A 122 -1.16 -8.93 -10.62
C ASP A 122 -2.38 -9.77 -10.18
N LEU A 123 -3.36 -9.20 -9.45
CA LEU A 123 -4.46 -10.00 -8.92
C LEU A 123 -5.50 -10.41 -9.96
N LEU A 124 -5.90 -9.52 -10.86
CA LEU A 124 -6.86 -9.82 -11.92
C LEU A 124 -6.26 -10.80 -12.95
N PRO A 125 -5.00 -10.62 -13.43
CA PRO A 125 -4.37 -11.62 -14.29
C PRO A 125 -4.37 -13.04 -13.71
N HIS A 126 -4.21 -13.17 -12.39
CA HIS A 126 -4.15 -14.48 -11.73
C HIS A 126 -5.53 -15.03 -11.30
N PHE A 127 -6.39 -14.20 -10.71
CA PHE A 127 -7.64 -14.66 -10.07
C PHE A 127 -8.94 -14.29 -10.80
N ALA A 128 -8.94 -13.51 -11.88
CA ALA A 128 -10.17 -12.89 -12.42
C ALA A 128 -11.37 -13.83 -12.62
N GLY A 129 -11.13 -15.01 -13.20
CA GLY A 129 -12.16 -16.02 -13.48
C GLY A 129 -12.41 -17.01 -12.34
N THR A 130 -11.64 -16.94 -11.27
CA THR A 130 -11.73 -17.85 -10.13
C THR A 130 -12.95 -17.49 -9.29
N HIS A 131 -13.74 -18.51 -8.93
CA HIS A 131 -14.86 -18.35 -8.01
C HIS A 131 -14.35 -17.85 -6.66
N ILE A 132 -15.04 -16.90 -6.04
CA ILE A 132 -14.54 -16.25 -4.83
C ILE A 132 -14.33 -17.22 -3.66
N SER A 133 -15.16 -18.27 -3.56
CA SER A 133 -15.03 -19.33 -2.54
C SER A 133 -13.79 -20.22 -2.72
N LYS A 134 -13.10 -20.14 -3.85
CA LYS A 134 -11.85 -20.86 -4.13
C LYS A 134 -10.60 -20.04 -3.80
N ILE A 135 -10.75 -18.80 -3.36
CA ILE A 135 -9.65 -17.94 -2.91
C ILE A 135 -9.38 -18.25 -1.43
N ASP A 136 -8.74 -19.38 -1.17
CA ASP A 136 -8.40 -19.87 0.17
C ASP A 136 -6.94 -19.55 0.55
N TYR A 137 -6.50 -20.06 1.71
CA TYR A 137 -5.13 -19.86 2.19
C TYR A 137 -4.10 -20.28 1.14
N ASN A 138 -4.26 -21.48 0.57
CA ASN A 138 -3.27 -22.10 -0.33
C ASN A 138 -3.20 -21.35 -1.66
N ALA A 139 -4.35 -20.91 -2.19
CA ALA A 139 -4.39 -20.09 -3.40
C ALA A 139 -3.64 -18.77 -3.21
N VAL A 140 -3.80 -18.13 -2.05
CA VAL A 140 -3.10 -16.87 -1.74
C VAL A 140 -1.62 -17.13 -1.48
N ASP A 141 -1.26 -18.20 -0.77
CA ASP A 141 0.15 -18.53 -0.46
C ASP A 141 0.95 -18.80 -1.74
N ALA A 142 0.41 -19.63 -2.64
CA ALA A 142 1.02 -19.92 -3.94
C ALA A 142 1.22 -18.64 -4.77
N PHE A 143 0.23 -17.74 -4.79
CA PHE A 143 0.35 -16.45 -5.48
C PHE A 143 1.44 -15.55 -4.86
N LEU A 144 1.60 -15.55 -3.53
CA LEU A 144 2.66 -14.76 -2.89
C LEU A 144 4.06 -15.32 -3.20
N ASP A 145 4.19 -16.65 -3.26
CA ASP A 145 5.44 -17.32 -3.63
C ASP A 145 5.81 -17.02 -5.09
N GLU A 146 4.86 -17.09 -6.03
CA GLU A 146 5.08 -16.67 -7.42
C GLU A 146 5.61 -15.23 -7.51
N LEU A 147 4.97 -14.28 -6.81
CA LEU A 147 5.42 -12.89 -6.77
C LEU A 147 6.81 -12.72 -6.14
N LYS A 148 7.16 -13.58 -5.19
CA LYS A 148 8.46 -13.56 -4.54
C LYS A 148 9.54 -14.11 -5.47
N ASP A 149 9.26 -15.18 -6.19
CA ASP A 149 10.21 -15.82 -7.09
C ASP A 149 10.45 -14.99 -8.35
N GLU A 150 9.40 -14.46 -8.97
CA GLU A 150 9.52 -13.70 -10.23
C GLU A 150 10.11 -12.31 -10.02
N ARG A 151 9.74 -11.62 -8.93
CA ARG A 151 10.00 -10.18 -8.76
C ARG A 151 10.76 -9.85 -7.47
N ASN A 152 11.11 -10.84 -6.66
CA ASN A 152 11.78 -10.68 -5.38
C ASN A 152 11.14 -9.60 -4.48
N LEU A 153 9.80 -9.54 -4.46
CA LEU A 153 9.09 -8.47 -3.74
C LEU A 153 9.41 -8.47 -2.25
N SER A 154 9.38 -7.26 -1.66
CA SER A 154 9.58 -7.10 -0.22
C SER A 154 8.41 -7.68 0.57
N GLN A 155 8.68 -8.12 1.82
CA GLN A 155 7.65 -8.61 2.74
C GLN A 155 6.54 -7.56 2.98
N SER A 156 6.89 -6.27 3.02
CA SER A 156 5.93 -5.17 3.13
C SER A 156 5.01 -5.09 1.91
N THR A 157 5.53 -5.35 0.71
CA THR A 157 4.77 -5.36 -0.53
C THR A 157 3.83 -6.57 -0.59
N LEU A 158 4.34 -7.77 -0.30
CA LEU A 158 3.53 -9.01 -0.25
C LEU A 158 2.35 -8.87 0.72
N LYS A 159 2.59 -8.31 1.91
CA LYS A 159 1.52 -8.03 2.88
C LYS A 159 0.43 -7.11 2.33
N LYS A 160 0.77 -6.15 1.45
CA LYS A 160 -0.23 -5.27 0.82
C LYS A 160 -1.13 -6.05 -0.14
N TYR A 161 -0.61 -7.05 -0.86
CA TYR A 161 -1.45 -7.94 -1.68
C TYR A 161 -2.42 -8.73 -0.81
N VAL A 162 -1.97 -9.32 0.30
CA VAL A 162 -2.87 -10.03 1.24
C VAL A 162 -3.98 -9.09 1.76
N VAL A 163 -3.65 -7.84 2.06
CA VAL A 163 -4.64 -6.84 2.49
C VAL A 163 -5.63 -6.51 1.37
N THR A 164 -5.17 -6.34 0.13
CA THR A 164 -6.05 -6.07 -1.03
C THR A 164 -6.96 -7.28 -1.30
N ILE A 165 -6.45 -8.51 -1.27
CA ILE A 165 -7.25 -9.74 -1.40
C ILE A 165 -8.32 -9.81 -0.31
N ARG A 166 -7.95 -9.54 0.95
CA ARG A 166 -8.91 -9.50 2.06
C ARG A 166 -10.02 -8.48 1.84
N LYS A 167 -9.72 -7.31 1.25
CA LYS A 167 -10.74 -6.30 0.93
C LYS A 167 -11.72 -6.83 -0.12
N VAL A 168 -11.25 -7.52 -1.16
CA VAL A 168 -12.11 -8.15 -2.17
C VAL A 168 -13.01 -9.22 -1.54
N LEU A 169 -12.44 -10.11 -0.72
CA LEU A 169 -13.20 -11.13 0.02
C LEU A 169 -14.26 -10.51 0.93
N LYS A 170 -13.98 -9.34 1.51
CA LYS A 170 -14.94 -8.62 2.35
C LYS A 170 -16.15 -8.09 1.58
N GLU A 171 -15.98 -7.68 0.32
CA GLU A 171 -17.12 -7.34 -0.53
C GLU A 171 -17.97 -8.57 -0.84
N ALA A 172 -17.34 -9.74 -1.02
CA ALA A 172 -18.05 -10.99 -1.23
C ALA A 172 -18.81 -11.48 0.00
N GLU A 173 -18.23 -11.32 1.19
CA GLU A 173 -18.90 -11.62 2.46
C GLU A 173 -20.12 -10.69 2.67
N ARG A 174 -19.98 -9.39 2.38
CA ARG A 174 -21.06 -8.40 2.47
C ARG A 174 -22.24 -8.73 1.55
N ASP A 175 -21.96 -9.28 0.38
CA ASP A 175 -22.97 -9.66 -0.61
C ASP A 175 -23.55 -11.07 -0.36
N GLY A 176 -23.05 -11.79 0.65
CA GLY A 176 -23.50 -13.14 0.99
C GLY A 176 -23.00 -14.25 0.05
N ALA A 177 -22.04 -13.95 -0.84
CA ALA A 177 -21.42 -14.95 -1.72
C ALA A 177 -20.47 -15.90 -0.97
N ILE A 178 -19.96 -15.46 0.18
CA ILE A 178 -19.26 -16.31 1.16
C ILE A 178 -19.79 -16.00 2.57
N ASN A 179 -19.80 -17.01 3.44
CA ASN A 179 -20.28 -16.85 4.81
C ASN A 179 -19.22 -16.29 5.76
N TYR A 180 -17.94 -16.52 5.46
CA TYR A 180 -16.81 -16.04 6.25
C TYR A 180 -15.58 -15.87 5.36
N ILE A 181 -14.69 -14.95 5.74
CA ILE A 181 -13.38 -14.80 5.10
C ILE A 181 -12.43 -15.90 5.62
N PRO A 182 -11.80 -16.71 4.74
CA PRO A 182 -10.85 -17.73 5.17
C PRO A 182 -9.61 -17.10 5.83
N THR A 183 -8.90 -17.90 6.64
CA THR A 183 -7.58 -17.51 7.13
C THR A 183 -6.65 -17.26 5.95
N LEU A 184 -5.90 -16.15 5.99
CA LEU A 184 -4.95 -15.79 4.93
C LEU A 184 -3.51 -15.90 5.45
N PRO A 185 -2.52 -16.11 4.57
CA PRO A 185 -1.10 -16.14 4.91
C PRO A 185 -0.66 -14.92 5.72
N THR A 186 0.15 -15.17 6.74
CA THR A 186 0.75 -14.10 7.56
C THR A 186 2.16 -13.80 7.11
N VAL A 187 2.33 -12.65 6.46
CA VAL A 187 3.65 -12.16 6.05
C VAL A 187 4.33 -11.48 7.25
N LYS A 188 5.35 -12.15 7.82
CA LYS A 188 6.17 -11.59 8.90
C LYS A 188 6.96 -10.38 8.40
N ARG A 189 6.86 -9.27 9.12
CA ARG A 189 7.64 -8.05 8.84
C ARG A 189 8.76 -7.95 9.87
N ASN A 190 10.00 -7.92 9.39
CA ASN A 190 11.12 -7.48 10.22
C ASN A 190 11.11 -5.95 10.21
N ASP A 191 10.82 -5.37 11.37
CA ASP A 191 10.88 -3.93 11.58
C ASP A 191 12.32 -3.54 11.83
N THR A 192 12.99 -2.97 10.82
CA THR A 192 14.28 -2.31 11.03
C THR A 192 14.03 -0.85 11.39
N PRO A 193 14.64 -0.35 12.48
CA PRO A 193 14.69 1.08 12.75
C PRO A 193 15.28 1.83 11.56
N ARG A 194 14.77 3.03 11.30
CA ARG A 194 15.31 3.87 10.23
C ARG A 194 16.72 4.32 10.61
N PRO A 195 17.63 4.53 9.66
CA PRO A 195 18.95 5.05 9.99
C PRO A 195 18.83 6.47 10.52
N TRP A 196 19.55 6.79 11.61
CA TRP A 196 19.77 8.14 12.12
C TRP A 196 21.25 8.53 11.98
N PHE A 197 21.52 9.81 12.18
CA PHE A 197 22.87 10.33 12.33
C PHE A 197 23.15 10.53 13.82
N SER A 198 24.26 9.98 14.31
CA SER A 198 24.83 10.41 15.58
C SER A 198 25.18 11.91 15.52
N PRO A 199 25.36 12.59 16.67
CA PRO A 199 25.73 14.01 16.68
C PRO A 199 26.98 14.33 15.84
N LYS A 200 27.96 13.40 15.81
CA LYS A 200 29.17 13.53 14.99
C LYS A 200 28.86 13.41 13.49
N GLU A 201 28.09 12.41 13.10
CA GLU A 201 27.69 12.21 11.69
C GLU A 201 26.83 13.37 11.19
N TYR A 202 25.94 13.90 12.03
CA TYR A 202 25.16 15.08 11.69
C TYR A 202 26.03 16.31 11.47
N GLN A 203 27.06 16.51 12.30
CA GLN A 203 28.03 17.57 12.06
C GLN A 203 28.74 17.39 10.71
N MET A 204 29.13 16.16 10.35
CA MET A 204 29.72 15.85 9.05
C MET A 204 28.76 16.19 7.88
N VAL A 205 27.46 15.90 8.01
CA VAL A 205 26.44 16.28 7.01
C VAL A 205 26.35 17.80 6.88
N LEU A 206 26.33 18.54 8.00
CA LEU A 206 26.28 20.00 7.99
C LEU A 206 27.54 20.61 7.35
N ASP A 207 28.72 20.05 7.63
CA ASP A 207 29.98 20.52 7.08
C ASP A 207 30.07 20.26 5.57
N ALA A 208 29.66 19.08 5.11
CA ALA A 208 29.55 18.78 3.68
C ALA A 208 28.58 19.73 2.97
N CYS A 209 27.45 20.06 3.61
CA CYS A 209 26.49 21.01 3.06
C CYS A 209 27.04 22.44 2.98
N ARG A 210 27.83 22.88 3.97
CA ARG A 210 28.54 24.18 3.94
C ARG A 210 29.60 24.22 2.84
N GLU A 211 30.39 23.16 2.70
CA GLU A 211 31.38 23.03 1.64
C GLU A 211 30.73 23.17 0.25
N LEU A 212 29.60 22.50 0.03
CA LEU A 212 28.84 22.56 -1.22
C LEU A 212 28.15 23.91 -1.45
N ARG A 213 27.76 24.62 -0.38
CA ARG A 213 27.27 26.01 -0.49
C ARG A 213 28.37 26.95 -0.93
N ASP A 214 29.56 26.82 -0.34
CA ASP A 214 30.68 27.72 -0.62
C ASP A 214 31.38 27.35 -1.94
N ASN A 215 31.32 26.08 -2.36
CA ASN A 215 31.91 25.55 -3.59
C ASN A 215 30.91 24.65 -4.34
N PRO A 216 29.83 25.21 -4.91
CA PRO A 216 28.81 24.42 -5.58
C PRO A 216 29.36 23.77 -6.87
N PRO A 217 29.07 22.48 -7.13
CA PRO A 217 29.55 21.86 -8.36
C PRO A 217 28.84 22.48 -9.57
N PRO A 218 29.55 22.80 -10.67
CA PRO A 218 28.98 23.52 -11.83
C PRO A 218 27.75 22.84 -12.46
N LYS A 219 27.65 21.51 -12.32
CA LYS A 219 26.57 20.69 -12.87
C LYS A 219 25.25 20.84 -12.11
N TYR A 220 25.26 21.28 -10.85
CA TYR A 220 24.08 21.34 -10.00
C TYR A 220 23.66 22.80 -9.77
N GLN A 221 22.58 23.22 -10.44
CA GLN A 221 21.91 24.48 -10.12
C GLN A 221 20.99 24.28 -8.93
N PHE A 222 21.52 24.39 -7.71
CA PHE A 222 20.76 24.20 -6.48
C PHE A 222 21.34 25.03 -5.33
N ASP A 223 20.48 25.64 -4.52
CA ASP A 223 20.90 26.40 -3.33
C ASP A 223 21.19 25.45 -2.17
N PHE A 224 22.47 25.09 -2.00
CA PHE A 224 22.92 24.30 -0.86
C PHE A 224 22.83 25.04 0.49
N GLY A 225 22.73 26.38 0.47
CA GLY A 225 22.44 27.17 1.66
C GLY A 225 20.99 26.98 2.13
N GLU A 226 20.05 26.91 1.20
CA GLU A 226 18.66 26.57 1.51
C GLU A 226 18.53 25.13 2.02
N LEU A 227 19.27 24.17 1.44
CA LEU A 227 19.30 22.80 1.96
C LEU A 227 19.93 22.69 3.36
N TYR A 228 20.95 23.50 3.65
CA TYR A 228 21.49 23.59 5.00
C TYR A 228 20.40 24.02 6.00
N ASP A 229 19.68 25.09 5.68
CA ASP A 229 18.60 25.59 6.53
C ASP A 229 17.45 24.59 6.64
N PHE A 230 17.13 23.87 5.55
CA PHE A 230 16.16 22.77 5.56
C PHE A 230 16.57 21.64 6.51
N ILE A 231 17.83 21.20 6.47
CA ILE A 231 18.35 20.15 7.34
C ILE A 231 18.23 20.57 8.81
N VAL A 232 18.65 21.79 9.16
CA VAL A 232 18.54 22.32 10.52
C VAL A 232 17.08 22.46 10.94
N PHE A 233 16.24 23.05 10.09
CA PHE A 233 14.82 23.22 10.35
C PHE A 233 14.12 21.87 10.61
N MET A 234 14.36 20.85 9.79
CA MET A 234 13.76 19.52 9.97
C MET A 234 14.16 18.85 11.28
N ILE A 235 15.42 19.03 11.72
CA ILE A 235 15.91 18.52 13.01
C ILE A 235 15.22 19.20 14.18
N HIS A 236 15.04 20.52 14.08
CA HIS A 236 14.57 21.34 15.20
C HIS A 236 13.05 21.54 15.26
N THR A 237 12.30 21.03 14.27
CA THR A 237 10.83 21.08 14.20
C THR A 237 10.17 19.72 14.37
N PHE A 238 10.94 18.63 14.31
CA PHE A 238 10.44 17.25 14.40
C PHE A 238 9.42 16.87 13.32
N LEU A 239 9.29 17.62 12.23
CA LEU A 239 8.32 17.36 11.17
C LEU A 239 8.56 16.01 10.50
N ARG A 240 7.48 15.36 10.04
CA ARG A 240 7.66 14.20 9.15
C ARG A 240 8.22 14.67 7.80
N PRO A 241 9.03 13.86 7.11
CA PRO A 241 9.69 14.29 5.87
C PRO A 241 8.76 14.66 4.72
N SER A 242 7.49 14.25 4.75
CA SER A 242 6.51 14.68 3.75
C SER A 242 5.68 15.89 4.17
N GLU A 243 5.83 16.39 5.41
CA GLU A 243 5.00 17.47 5.96
C GLU A 243 5.50 18.87 5.59
N TRP A 244 6.78 19.03 5.24
CA TRP A 244 7.35 20.36 4.94
C TRP A 244 6.92 20.91 3.59
N LYS A 245 6.64 20.05 2.58
CA LYS A 245 6.51 20.49 1.19
C LYS A 245 5.36 21.46 0.95
N MET A 246 4.31 21.39 1.77
CA MET A 246 3.16 22.30 1.71
C MET A 246 3.20 23.41 2.76
N LEU A 247 4.25 23.47 3.60
CA LEU A 247 4.36 24.54 4.59
C LEU A 247 4.61 25.87 3.88
N GLN A 248 3.89 26.88 4.37
CA GLN A 248 3.90 28.26 3.88
C GLN A 248 4.02 29.16 5.10
N ASN A 249 4.40 30.42 4.92
CA ASN A 249 4.61 31.35 6.04
C ASN A 249 3.36 31.50 6.93
N LYS A 250 2.15 31.49 6.36
CA LYS A 250 0.88 31.50 7.14
C LYS A 250 0.70 30.33 8.11
N HIS A 251 1.44 29.24 7.93
CA HIS A 251 1.39 28.05 8.79
C HIS A 251 2.31 28.16 10.02
N ILE A 252 3.10 29.23 10.12
CA ILE A 252 4.10 29.45 11.17
C ILE A 252 3.64 30.57 12.09
N ARG A 253 3.66 30.31 13.40
CA ARG A 253 3.44 31.32 14.45
C ARG A 253 4.60 31.27 15.43
N PHE A 254 4.94 32.42 16.00
CA PHE A 254 5.90 32.49 17.10
C PHE A 254 5.18 32.27 18.43
N LEU A 255 5.84 31.53 19.32
CA LEU A 255 5.44 31.34 20.71
C LEU A 255 6.65 31.71 21.56
N GLU A 256 6.48 32.71 22.43
CA GLU A 256 7.51 33.12 23.37
C GLU A 256 7.12 32.69 24.78
N GLN A 257 7.99 31.91 25.42
CA GLN A 257 7.82 31.45 26.81
C GLN A 257 9.18 31.52 27.51
N ASP A 258 9.21 32.08 28.71
CA ASP A 258 10.43 32.23 29.53
C ASP A 258 11.60 32.92 28.78
N GLY A 259 11.29 33.86 27.89
CA GLY A 259 12.28 34.57 27.05
C GLY A 259 12.88 33.72 25.93
N ILE A 260 12.33 32.53 25.67
CA ILE A 260 12.72 31.63 24.59
C ILE A 260 11.63 31.64 23.52
N GLU A 261 12.00 32.08 22.31
CA GLU A 261 11.12 32.08 21.15
C GLU A 261 11.17 30.72 20.44
N GLN A 262 9.99 30.15 20.15
CA GLN A 262 9.79 28.90 19.44
C GLN A 262 8.77 29.08 18.32
N LEU A 263 8.70 28.11 17.40
CA LEU A 263 7.68 28.08 16.37
C LEU A 263 6.54 27.14 16.76
N VAL A 264 5.31 27.59 16.57
CA VAL A 264 4.12 26.75 16.47
C VAL A 264 3.81 26.55 15.00
N ILE A 265 3.86 25.30 14.55
CA ILE A 265 3.75 24.91 13.15
C ILE A 265 2.45 24.16 12.94
N SER A 266 1.51 24.78 12.24
CA SER A 266 0.23 24.20 11.86
C SER A 266 0.36 23.45 10.53
N VAL A 267 0.55 22.13 10.57
CA VAL A 267 0.84 21.36 9.35
C VAL A 267 -0.41 21.20 8.47
N PRO A 268 -0.39 21.63 7.20
CA PRO A 268 -1.50 21.44 6.29
C PRO A 268 -1.61 19.97 5.86
N ASN A 269 -2.83 19.50 5.61
CA ASN A 269 -3.12 18.18 5.01
C ASN A 269 -2.42 16.99 5.70
N THR A 270 -2.41 16.93 7.04
CA THR A 270 -1.74 15.81 7.73
C THR A 270 -2.42 14.48 7.41
N LYS A 271 -1.65 13.41 7.14
CA LYS A 271 -2.19 12.04 7.04
C LYS A 271 -2.95 11.59 8.30
N THR A 272 -2.80 12.33 9.40
CA THR A 272 -3.33 12.06 10.73
C THR A 272 -4.44 13.03 11.19
N VAL A 273 -4.99 13.88 10.31
CA VAL A 273 -6.11 14.80 10.68
C VAL A 273 -7.28 14.02 11.31
N ARG A 274 -7.48 12.77 10.91
CA ARG A 274 -8.57 11.90 11.42
C ARG A 274 -8.35 11.35 12.83
N SER A 275 -7.21 11.59 13.48
CA SER A 275 -6.87 10.99 14.78
C SER A 275 -6.99 11.93 15.98
N GLY A 276 -7.59 13.13 15.83
CA GLY A 276 -7.91 14.01 16.96
C GLY A 276 -6.71 14.65 17.68
N GLY A 277 -5.51 14.57 17.11
CA GLY A 277 -4.34 15.28 17.63
C GLY A 277 -4.37 16.76 17.26
N ALA A 278 -3.81 17.63 18.10
CA ALA A 278 -3.56 19.02 17.72
C ALA A 278 -2.77 19.06 16.39
N LEU A 279 -3.23 19.88 15.45
CA LEU A 279 -2.54 20.08 14.15
C LEU A 279 -1.14 20.69 14.32
N ASP A 280 -0.94 21.31 15.48
CA ASP A 280 0.23 22.10 15.82
C ASP A 280 1.34 21.25 16.42
N SER A 281 2.57 21.49 15.98
CA SER A 281 3.80 21.04 16.63
C SER A 281 4.63 22.26 17.04
N THR A 282 5.30 22.17 18.19
CA THR A 282 6.21 23.20 18.68
C THR A 282 7.66 22.83 18.36
N SER A 283 8.43 23.80 17.88
CA SER A 283 9.85 23.61 17.57
C SER A 283 10.74 23.91 18.77
N THR A 284 12.03 23.64 18.63
CA THR A 284 13.05 24.27 19.51
C THR A 284 13.33 25.71 19.05
N GLU A 285 14.06 26.46 19.87
CA GLU A 285 14.48 27.84 19.63
C GLU A 285 15.35 28.00 18.38
N VAL A 286 16.16 26.99 18.05
CA VAL A 286 17.02 27.02 16.85
C VAL A 286 16.19 27.09 15.56
N ALA A 287 15.03 26.45 15.52
CA ALA A 287 14.16 26.53 14.35
C ALA A 287 13.53 27.93 14.19
N ALA A 288 13.19 28.59 15.30
CA ALA A 288 12.71 29.97 15.26
C ALA A 288 13.79 30.91 14.72
N ASP A 289 15.03 30.72 15.17
CA ASP A 289 16.20 31.46 14.72
C ASP A 289 16.46 31.28 13.22
N VAL A 290 16.49 30.04 12.72
CA VAL A 290 16.68 29.75 11.29
C VAL A 290 15.53 30.31 10.47
N TYR A 291 14.29 30.17 10.95
CA TYR A 291 13.13 30.70 10.25
C TYR A 291 13.21 32.22 10.11
N ARG A 292 13.40 32.94 11.21
CA ARG A 292 13.44 34.40 11.24
C ARG A 292 14.64 34.98 10.49
N LYS A 293 15.83 34.42 10.68
CA LYS A 293 17.10 35.00 10.18
C LYS A 293 17.47 34.53 8.78
N LYS A 294 16.82 33.49 8.25
CA LYS A 294 17.17 32.91 6.94
C LYS A 294 15.95 32.65 6.07
N ILE A 295 15.01 31.82 6.51
CA ILE A 295 13.89 31.37 5.66
C ILE A 295 12.98 32.53 5.28
N LEU A 296 12.51 33.29 6.28
CA LEU A 296 11.58 34.40 6.07
C LEU A 296 12.20 35.54 5.25
N ILE A 297 13.52 35.73 5.33
CA ILE A 297 14.24 36.75 4.54
C ILE A 297 14.28 36.38 3.04
N ARG A 298 14.27 35.09 2.69
CA ARG A 298 14.23 34.66 1.28
C ARG A 298 12.87 34.96 0.66
N HIS A 299 11.80 34.64 1.37
CA HIS A 299 10.42 34.75 0.91
C HIS A 299 9.50 35.07 2.09
N ASP A 300 8.93 36.28 2.14
CA ASP A 300 8.18 36.81 3.29
C ASP A 300 6.66 36.87 3.08
N ASN A 301 6.15 36.56 1.88
CA ASN A 301 4.71 36.57 1.64
C ASN A 301 4.04 35.42 2.39
N VAL A 302 2.80 35.64 2.84
CA VAL A 302 2.03 34.67 3.62
C VAL A 302 1.82 33.33 2.92
N ASP A 303 1.75 33.34 1.59
CA ASP A 303 1.56 32.17 0.74
C ASP A 303 2.87 31.62 0.13
N ASP A 304 4.02 32.19 0.46
CA ASP A 304 5.29 31.62 0.03
C ASP A 304 5.58 30.32 0.78
N PHE A 305 6.02 29.30 0.04
CA PHE A 305 6.51 28.06 0.63
C PHE A 305 7.84 28.30 1.35
N LEU A 306 8.05 27.61 2.46
CA LEU A 306 9.26 27.76 3.28
C LEU A 306 10.54 27.34 2.56
N PHE A 307 10.44 26.38 1.63
CA PHE A 307 11.60 25.84 0.90
C PHE A 307 11.23 25.57 -0.56
N LEU A 308 12.17 25.85 -1.47
CA LEU A 308 12.04 25.71 -2.92
C LEU A 308 10.76 26.42 -3.41
N ASN A 309 10.58 27.67 -3.01
CA ASN A 309 9.35 28.44 -3.26
C ASN A 309 9.05 28.60 -4.76
N GLU A 310 10.09 28.64 -5.58
CA GLU A 310 10.04 28.74 -7.03
C GLU A 310 9.40 27.51 -7.70
N ILE A 311 9.35 26.36 -7.02
CA ILE A 311 8.81 25.11 -7.56
C ILE A 311 7.34 24.96 -7.15
N LYS A 312 6.41 25.20 -8.08
CA LYS A 312 4.97 25.01 -7.85
C LYS A 312 4.56 23.55 -7.68
N ASP A 313 5.19 22.64 -8.43
CA ASP A 313 4.97 21.20 -8.28
C ASP A 313 5.64 20.70 -6.98
N ARG A 314 4.83 20.49 -5.95
CA ARG A 314 5.34 20.14 -4.61
C ARG A 314 5.79 18.69 -4.51
N GLU A 315 5.40 17.81 -5.42
CA GLU A 315 6.00 16.47 -5.51
C GLU A 315 7.40 16.57 -6.11
N TYR A 316 7.56 17.33 -7.21
CA TYR A 316 8.87 17.59 -7.79
C TYR A 316 9.82 18.29 -6.81
N ALA A 317 9.33 19.26 -6.03
CA ALA A 317 10.11 19.91 -4.98
C ALA A 317 10.61 18.90 -3.93
N GLN A 318 9.75 17.95 -3.53
CA GLN A 318 10.09 16.90 -2.57
C GLN A 318 11.19 15.97 -3.11
N ASP A 319 11.08 15.56 -4.38
CA ASP A 319 12.04 14.67 -5.04
C ASP A 319 13.39 15.37 -5.27
N ARG A 320 13.35 16.65 -5.66
CA ARG A 320 14.55 17.50 -5.82
C ARG A 320 15.29 17.65 -4.49
N MET A 321 14.58 18.03 -3.42
CA MET A 321 15.15 18.13 -2.07
C MET A 321 15.76 16.80 -1.61
N SER A 322 15.06 15.69 -1.85
CA SER A 322 15.53 14.35 -1.44
C SER A 322 16.79 13.93 -2.19
N SER A 323 16.86 14.23 -3.48
CA SER A 323 18.03 13.93 -4.32
C SER A 323 19.25 14.76 -3.92
N MET A 324 19.08 16.04 -3.62
CA MET A 324 20.17 16.91 -3.16
C MET A 324 20.62 16.55 -1.74
N PHE A 325 19.70 16.17 -0.87
CA PHE A 325 20.04 15.62 0.44
C PHE A 325 20.90 14.34 0.32
N SER A 326 20.49 13.40 -0.53
CA SER A 326 21.30 12.18 -0.80
C SER A 326 22.69 12.52 -1.35
N PHE A 327 22.81 13.54 -2.20
CA PHE A 327 24.10 14.01 -2.70
C PHE A 327 25.01 14.55 -1.59
N VAL A 328 24.48 15.39 -0.67
CA VAL A 328 25.23 15.89 0.50
C VAL A 328 25.67 14.73 1.40
N VAL A 329 24.77 13.78 1.67
CA VAL A 329 25.06 12.61 2.50
C VAL A 329 26.15 11.73 1.88
N GLY A 330 26.14 11.56 0.55
CA GLY A 330 27.21 10.89 -0.18
C GLY A 330 28.55 11.62 -0.04
N ARG A 331 28.55 12.95 -0.14
CA ARG A 331 29.75 13.78 0.07
C ARG A 331 30.32 13.63 1.49
N ALA A 332 29.45 13.43 2.48
CA ALA A 332 29.85 13.17 3.86
C ALA A 332 30.30 11.71 4.12
N ASN A 333 30.26 10.82 3.12
CA ASN A 333 30.49 9.37 3.24
C ASN A 333 29.54 8.68 4.22
N LEU A 334 28.27 9.07 4.22
CA LEU A 334 27.23 8.57 5.12
C LEU A 334 26.01 8.01 4.37
N GLU A 335 26.20 7.48 3.15
CA GLU A 335 25.09 6.99 2.33
C GLU A 335 24.28 5.88 3.00
N THR A 336 24.94 5.05 3.81
CA THR A 336 24.34 3.93 4.52
C THR A 336 24.83 3.85 5.96
N ASP A 337 23.97 3.37 6.85
CA ASP A 337 24.36 3.01 8.20
C ASP A 337 25.20 1.71 8.24
N LYS A 338 25.63 1.34 9.46
CA LYS A 338 26.38 0.09 9.73
C LYS A 338 25.62 -1.20 9.36
N TYR A 339 24.32 -1.11 9.09
CA TYR A 339 23.46 -2.22 8.68
C TYR A 339 23.12 -2.19 7.18
N GLY A 340 23.72 -1.26 6.41
CA GLY A 340 23.47 -1.10 4.98
C GLY A 340 22.17 -0.38 4.64
N GLN A 341 21.48 0.25 5.61
CA GLN A 341 20.28 1.03 5.35
C GLN A 341 20.63 2.42 4.88
N LYS A 342 19.99 2.87 3.79
CA LYS A 342 20.25 4.18 3.20
C LYS A 342 19.73 5.33 4.06
N HIS A 343 20.57 6.33 4.27
CA HIS A 343 20.14 7.60 4.86
C HIS A 343 19.33 8.41 3.85
N THR A 344 18.19 8.93 4.30
CA THR A 344 17.26 9.73 3.48
C THR A 344 16.76 10.91 4.30
N THR A 345 15.91 11.78 3.75
CA THR A 345 15.26 12.85 4.54
C THR A 345 14.48 12.31 5.75
N TYR A 346 14.09 11.03 5.74
CA TYR A 346 13.54 10.34 6.92
C TYR A 346 14.52 10.16 8.07
N SER A 347 15.81 10.14 7.80
CA SER A 347 16.85 10.08 8.82
C SER A 347 16.91 11.35 9.66
N LEU A 348 16.51 12.51 9.12
CA LEU A 348 16.50 13.78 9.87
C LEU A 348 15.54 13.73 11.05
N ARG A 349 14.27 13.36 10.80
CA ARG A 349 13.31 13.19 11.88
C ARG A 349 13.73 12.10 12.86
N HIS A 350 14.32 11.00 12.37
CA HIS A 350 14.82 9.94 13.24
C HIS A 350 15.88 10.48 14.21
N SER A 351 16.85 11.20 13.67
CA SER A 351 17.93 11.85 14.42
C SER A 351 17.40 12.86 15.43
N ALA A 352 16.45 13.73 15.03
CA ALA A 352 15.83 14.72 15.90
C ALA A 352 15.24 14.11 17.18
N LEU A 353 14.49 13.02 17.02
CA LEU A 353 13.86 12.31 18.13
C LEU A 353 14.90 11.60 19.00
N CYS A 354 15.91 10.95 18.40
CA CYS A 354 17.03 10.38 19.15
C CYS A 354 17.77 11.44 19.98
N TYR A 355 18.03 12.63 19.42
CA TYR A 355 18.68 13.74 20.14
C TYR A 355 17.85 14.21 21.33
N GLN A 356 16.54 14.37 21.15
CA GLN A 356 15.68 14.81 22.23
C GLN A 356 15.57 13.76 23.35
N ILE A 357 15.51 12.47 22.99
CA ILE A 357 15.53 11.37 23.96
C ILE A 357 16.87 11.34 24.71
N LEU A 358 17.99 11.53 24.01
CA LEU A 358 19.32 11.60 24.63
C LEU A 358 19.46 12.79 25.57
N LYS A 359 18.96 13.96 25.17
CA LYS A 359 18.96 15.20 25.97
C LYS A 359 18.18 15.01 27.28
N THR A 360 17.01 14.38 27.20
CA THR A 360 16.13 14.09 28.35
C THR A 360 16.50 12.82 29.10
N ARG A 361 17.51 12.06 28.63
CA ARG A 361 17.91 10.75 29.17
C ARG A 361 16.75 9.74 29.21
N GLY A 362 15.87 9.78 28.21
CA GLY A 362 14.69 8.92 28.12
C GLY A 362 13.53 9.32 29.02
N LYS A 363 13.63 10.44 29.75
CA LYS A 363 12.52 10.99 30.53
C LYS A 363 11.54 11.72 29.62
N GLU A 364 10.26 11.75 29.98
CA GLU A 364 9.23 12.58 29.31
C GLU A 364 8.90 12.23 27.85
N LEU A 365 8.88 10.94 27.51
CA LEU A 365 8.48 10.47 26.16
C LEU A 365 7.07 10.90 25.75
N PHE A 366 6.15 11.12 26.71
CA PHE A 366 4.77 11.53 26.40
C PHE A 366 4.71 12.91 25.73
N GLY A 367 5.41 13.91 26.28
CA GLY A 367 5.45 15.27 25.71
C GLY A 367 6.07 15.26 24.32
N LEU A 368 7.18 14.52 24.15
CA LEU A 368 7.84 14.34 22.86
C LEU A 368 6.94 13.63 21.84
N ALA A 369 6.24 12.57 22.24
CA ALA A 369 5.34 11.81 21.38
C ALA A 369 4.17 12.70 20.89
N LYS A 370 3.57 13.48 21.81
CA LYS A 370 2.52 14.44 21.48
C LYS A 370 3.02 15.49 20.49
N ASN A 371 4.17 16.11 20.76
CA ASN A 371 4.75 17.13 19.88
C ASN A 371 5.10 16.58 18.49
N ALA A 372 5.71 15.40 18.45
CA ALA A 372 6.09 14.76 17.19
C ALA A 372 4.89 14.11 16.47
N ARG A 373 3.67 14.13 17.04
CA ARG A 373 2.47 13.45 16.48
C ARG A 373 2.71 11.95 16.26
N THR A 374 3.26 11.27 17.25
CA THR A 374 3.48 9.82 17.26
C THR A 374 3.00 9.22 18.58
N SER A 375 2.97 7.89 18.72
CA SER A 375 2.71 7.25 20.00
C SER A 375 4.00 6.98 20.78
N VAL A 376 3.90 6.89 22.10
CA VAL A 376 5.00 6.47 22.98
C VAL A 376 5.53 5.10 22.56
N LEU A 377 4.63 4.15 22.27
CA LEU A 377 5.00 2.81 21.77
C LEU A 377 5.88 2.88 20.51
N MET A 378 5.60 3.81 19.59
CA MET A 378 6.42 3.99 18.40
C MET A 378 7.80 4.59 18.74
N LEU A 379 7.88 5.48 19.73
CA LEU A 379 9.17 5.97 20.23
C LEU A 379 10.00 4.84 20.85
N GLU A 380 9.38 4.03 21.70
CA GLU A 380 10.05 2.89 22.32
C GLU A 380 10.53 1.86 21.29
N LYS A 381 9.66 1.49 20.34
CA LYS A 381 9.95 0.44 19.36
C LYS A 381 11.06 0.79 18.39
N PHE A 382 11.13 2.05 17.95
CA PHE A 382 11.99 2.44 16.83
C PHE A 382 13.15 3.34 17.22
N TYR A 383 13.12 4.00 18.37
CA TYR A 383 14.12 5.00 18.74
C TYR A 383 14.96 4.54 19.92
N LEU A 384 14.35 3.94 20.95
CA LEU A 384 15.12 3.38 22.07
C LEU A 384 15.98 2.17 21.67
N SER A 385 15.57 1.43 20.63
CA SER A 385 16.37 0.31 20.09
C SER A 385 17.74 0.74 19.55
N ASP A 386 17.84 1.97 19.04
CA ASP A 386 19.07 2.51 18.45
C ASP A 386 19.98 3.17 19.50
N LEU A 387 19.42 3.45 20.68
CA LEU A 387 20.14 4.02 21.81
C LEU A 387 20.86 2.91 22.58
N THR A 388 22.16 2.77 22.30
CA THR A 388 22.95 1.71 22.94
C THR A 388 23.25 2.04 24.40
N PRO A 389 23.31 1.03 25.30
CA PRO A 389 23.71 1.23 26.69
C PRO A 389 25.11 1.85 26.86
N GLN A 390 25.93 1.80 25.82
CA GLN A 390 27.31 2.32 25.79
C GLN A 390 27.38 3.84 25.54
N MET A 391 26.27 4.50 25.21
CA MET A 391 26.29 5.95 25.03
C MET A 391 26.61 6.66 26.36
N PRO A 392 27.40 7.74 26.36
CA PRO A 392 27.86 8.41 27.59
C PRO A 392 26.74 8.77 28.56
N GLN A 393 25.56 9.14 28.04
CA GLN A 393 24.38 9.54 28.81
C GLN A 393 23.79 8.37 29.63
N PHE A 394 23.89 7.13 29.13
CA PHE A 394 23.44 5.92 29.84
C PHE A 394 24.55 5.32 30.70
N VAL A 395 25.79 5.27 30.19
CA VAL A 395 26.97 4.80 30.95
C VAL A 395 27.14 5.57 32.25
N THR A 396 26.91 6.89 32.23
CA THR A 396 27.00 7.73 33.45
C THR A 396 26.06 7.27 34.57
N GLN A 397 24.90 6.69 34.22
CA GLN A 397 23.94 6.16 35.21
C GLN A 397 24.41 4.84 35.84
N LEU A 398 25.25 4.08 35.14
CA LEU A 398 25.79 2.80 35.58
C LEU A 398 27.10 2.92 36.38
N ARG A 399 27.73 4.10 36.39
CA ARG A 399 28.97 4.33 37.13
C ARG A 399 28.70 4.28 38.63
N THR A 400 29.31 3.29 39.29
CA THR A 400 29.32 3.22 40.76
C THR A 400 30.59 3.87 41.30
N ARG A 401 30.52 4.43 42.52
CA ARG A 401 31.70 4.94 43.24
C ARG A 401 32.45 3.85 44.02
N LYS A 402 32.01 2.59 43.97
CA LYS A 402 32.65 1.49 44.69
C LYS A 402 33.89 1.05 43.93
N VAL A 403 35.05 1.30 44.53
CA VAL A 403 36.30 0.64 44.17
C VAL A 403 36.35 -0.66 44.98
N LEU A 404 36.69 -1.78 44.35
CA LEU A 404 37.02 -2.98 45.10
C LEU A 404 38.33 -2.69 45.84
N GLU A 405 38.27 -2.60 47.17
CA GLU A 405 39.49 -2.52 47.96
C GLU A 405 40.33 -3.77 47.66
N PRO A 406 41.63 -3.63 47.38
CA PRO A 406 42.47 -4.80 47.18
C PRO A 406 42.44 -5.61 48.48
N THR A 407 41.96 -6.85 48.42
CA THR A 407 42.23 -7.84 49.46
C THR A 407 43.73 -8.00 49.51
N ILE A 408 44.36 -7.40 50.51
CA ILE A 408 45.70 -7.76 50.93
C ILE A 408 45.52 -9.11 51.62
N ASP A 409 45.56 -10.19 50.83
CA ASP A 409 45.75 -11.53 51.38
C ASP A 409 47.15 -11.54 52.01
N GLY A 410 47.17 -11.65 53.34
CA GLY A 410 48.39 -11.73 54.16
C GLY A 410 49.04 -13.09 54.14
#